data_AF-A0A523G5V7-F1
#
_entry.id   AF-A0A523G5V7-F1
#
_cell.length_a   1.000
_cell.length_b   1.000
_cell.length_c   1.000
_cell.angle_alpha   90.00
_cell.angle_beta   90.00
_cell.angle_gamma   90.00
#
_symmetry.space_group_name_H-M   'P 1'
#
loop_
_entity.id
_entity.type
_entity.pdbx_description
1 polymer ?
#
loop_
_entity_poly.entity_id
_entity_poly.type
_entity_poly.pdbx_seq_one_letter_code
_entity_poly.pdbx_strand_id
1 'polypeptide(L)' 'FDEIAAVTRHLMELDFDGRAGEPCVGVVRADLVVAGCAILEAICRTWGIGRLRVADRGVREGILLGLMRLEARPGAGGG' A
#
# COMPACT_ATOMS: atom_id res chain seq x y z
N PHE A 1 -7.80 -11.24 9.28
CA PHE A 1 -7.67 -11.69 7.89
C PHE A 1 -9.01 -11.73 7.20
N ASP A 2 -10.05 -12.19 7.90
CA ASP A 2 -11.41 -12.25 7.38
C ASP A 2 -11.94 -10.89 6.89
N GLU A 3 -11.58 -9.79 7.56
CA GLU A 3 -11.91 -8.42 7.13
C GLU A 3 -11.33 -8.06 5.76
N ILE A 4 -10.05 -8.37 5.51
CA ILE A 4 -9.40 -8.11 4.21
C ILE A 4 -10.09 -8.94 3.13
N ALA A 5 -10.33 -10.22 3.40
CA ALA A 5 -11.00 -11.11 2.47
C ALA A 5 -12.44 -10.66 2.17
N ALA A 6 -13.16 -10.12 3.16
CA ALA A 6 -14.49 -9.56 2.99
C ALA A 6 -14.49 -8.32 2.11
N VAL A 7 -13.57 -7.37 2.36
CA VAL A 7 -13.42 -6.15 1.54
C VAL A 7 -13.01 -6.50 0.11
N THR A 8 -12.08 -7.44 -0.07
CA THR A 8 -11.67 -7.91 -1.40
C THR A 8 -12.85 -8.49 -2.17
N ARG A 9 -13.66 -9.36 -1.56
CA ARG A 9 -14.85 -9.92 -2.22
C ARG A 9 -15.87 -8.84 -2.60
N HIS A 10 -16.16 -7.92 -1.67
CA HIS A 10 -17.06 -6.79 -1.93
C HIS A 10 -16.61 -5.98 -3.16
N LEU A 11 -15.34 -5.60 -3.23
CA LEU A 11 -14.80 -4.82 -4.36
C LEU A 11 -14.80 -5.58 -5.70
N MET A 12 -14.76 -6.92 -5.66
CA MET A 12 -14.85 -7.77 -6.85
C MET A 12 -16.27 -7.90 -7.39
N GLU A 13 -17.29 -7.77 -6.54
CA GLU A 13 -18.70 -7.86 -6.92
C GLU A 13 -19.24 -6.57 -7.53
N LEU A 14 -18.60 -5.43 -7.24
CA LEU A 14 -18.95 -4.13 -7.82
C LEU A 14 -18.53 -4.04 -9.30
N ASP A 15 -19.23 -3.21 -10.06
CA ASP A 15 -18.78 -2.75 -11.37
C ASP A 15 -17.82 -1.55 -11.23
N PHE A 16 -17.43 -0.94 -12.36
CA PHE A 16 -16.52 0.21 -12.33
C PHE A 16 -17.09 1.39 -11.55
N ASP A 17 -18.35 1.76 -11.80
CA ASP A 17 -18.99 2.91 -11.15
C ASP A 17 -19.18 2.66 -9.66
N GLY A 18 -19.56 1.43 -9.28
CA GLY A 18 -19.61 0.99 -7.89
C GLY A 18 -18.26 1.13 -7.20
N ARG A 19 -17.17 0.61 -7.81
CA ARG A 19 -15.81 0.77 -7.27
C ARG A 19 -15.36 2.22 -7.21
N ALA A 20 -15.71 3.04 -8.20
CA ALA A 20 -15.37 4.46 -8.21
C ALA A 20 -16.10 5.23 -7.10
N GLY A 21 -17.31 4.80 -6.75
CA GLY A 21 -18.13 5.35 -5.67
C GLY A 21 -17.71 4.94 -4.26
N GLU A 22 -16.90 3.88 -4.11
CA GLU A 22 -16.40 3.43 -2.81
C GLU A 22 -15.55 4.52 -2.12
N PRO A 23 -15.76 4.77 -0.81
CA PRO A 23 -14.96 5.72 -0.06
C PRO A 23 -13.48 5.40 -0.21
N CYS A 24 -12.69 6.44 -0.48
CA CYS A 24 -11.25 6.33 -0.63
C CYS A 24 -10.76 5.49 -1.82
N VAL A 25 -11.58 5.01 -2.77
CA VAL A 25 -11.10 4.39 -4.04
C VAL A 25 -11.07 5.45 -5.15
N GLY A 26 -12.23 5.99 -5.53
CA GLY A 26 -12.35 6.99 -6.58
C GLY A 26 -12.02 6.46 -7.99
N VAL A 27 -12.42 7.25 -9.00
CA VAL A 27 -12.34 6.89 -10.42
C VAL A 27 -10.95 6.41 -10.86
N VAL A 28 -9.88 7.11 -10.45
CA VAL A 28 -8.50 6.82 -10.87
C VAL A 28 -8.05 5.41 -10.47
N ARG A 29 -8.61 4.85 -9.39
CA ARG A 29 -8.20 3.55 -8.84
C ARG A 29 -9.22 2.44 -9.06
N ALA A 30 -10.41 2.75 -9.59
CA ALA A 30 -11.49 1.79 -9.76
C ALA A 30 -11.11 0.59 -10.65
N ASP A 31 -10.29 0.80 -11.68
CA ASP A 31 -9.78 -0.29 -12.54
C ASP A 31 -8.65 -1.10 -11.89
N LEU A 32 -7.88 -0.48 -11.00
CA LEU A 32 -6.65 -1.06 -10.44
C LEU A 32 -6.88 -1.80 -9.12
N VAL A 33 -7.92 -1.44 -8.39
CA VAL A 33 -8.14 -1.92 -7.02
C VAL A 33 -8.35 -3.43 -6.95
N VAL A 34 -8.98 -4.02 -7.96
CA VAL A 34 -9.18 -5.49 -8.05
C VAL A 34 -7.85 -6.22 -8.20
N ALA A 35 -6.97 -5.73 -9.09
CA ALA A 35 -5.63 -6.28 -9.25
C ALA A 35 -4.80 -6.15 -7.96
N GLY A 36 -4.92 -5.01 -7.26
CA GLY A 36 -4.29 -4.82 -5.95
C GLY A 36 -4.76 -5.81 -4.90
N CYS A 37 -6.07 -6.11 -4.85
CA CYS A 37 -6.63 -7.11 -3.95
C CYS A 37 -6.06 -8.51 -4.23
N ALA A 38 -5.98 -8.92 -5.50
CA ALA A 38 -5.43 -10.22 -5.89
C ALA A 38 -3.94 -10.37 -5.49
N ILE A 39 -3.14 -9.32 -5.68
CA ILE A 39 -1.72 -9.31 -5.27
C ILE A 39 -1.60 -9.42 -3.76
N LEU A 40 -2.38 -8.63 -3.01
CA LEU A 40 -2.37 -8.67 -1.54
C LEU A 40 -2.75 -10.06 -1.03
N GLU A 41 -3.80 -10.67 -1.58
CA GLU A 41 -4.23 -12.01 -1.22
C GLU A 41 -3.13 -13.05 -1.49
N ALA A 42 -2.50 -12.99 -2.66
CA ALA A 42 -1.40 -13.88 -3.02
C ALA A 42 -0.21 -13.75 -2.05
N ILE A 43 0.16 -12.53 -1.68
CA ILE A 43 1.20 -12.27 -0.67
C ILE A 43 0.79 -12.89 0.67
N CYS A 44 -0.41 -12.58 1.16
CA CYS A 44 -0.88 -13.08 2.44
C CYS A 44 -0.89 -14.62 2.52
N ARG A 45 -1.34 -15.29 1.44
CA ARG A 45 -1.36 -16.74 1.32
C ARG A 45 0.05 -17.35 1.25
N THR A 46 0.96 -16.73 0.53
CA THR A 46 2.32 -17.25 0.32
C THR A 46 3.12 -17.31 1.61
N TRP A 47 3.00 -16.29 2.46
CA TRP A 47 3.81 -16.17 3.70
C TRP A 47 3.04 -16.48 4.99
N GLY A 48 1.76 -16.86 4.91
CA GLY A 48 0.97 -17.19 6.10
C GLY A 48 0.94 -16.05 7.13
N ILE A 49 0.73 -14.82 6.65
CA ILE A 49 0.82 -13.62 7.50
C ILE A 49 -0.24 -13.73 8.63
N GLY A 50 0.16 -13.54 9.89
CA GLY A 50 -0.74 -13.59 11.05
C GLY A 50 -1.31 -12.23 11.47
N ARG A 51 -0.64 -11.13 11.08
CA ARG A 51 -1.10 -9.75 11.33
C ARG A 51 -0.61 -8.81 10.23
N LEU A 52 -1.51 -7.97 9.72
CA LEU A 52 -1.20 -6.89 8.78
C LEU A 52 -1.51 -5.54 9.43
N ARG A 53 -0.72 -4.51 9.13
CA ARG A 53 -0.96 -3.14 9.58
C ARG A 53 -0.66 -2.18 8.43
N VAL A 54 -1.51 -1.16 8.29
CA VAL A 54 -1.28 -0.05 7.37
C VAL A 54 -0.25 0.90 8.01
N ALA A 55 0.78 1.26 7.26
CA ALA A 55 1.77 2.24 7.66
C ALA A 55 1.42 3.60 7.04
N ASP A 56 1.61 4.68 7.80
CA ASP A 56 1.33 6.05 7.33
C ASP A 56 2.48 6.64 6.50
N ARG A 57 3.63 5.96 6.46
CA ARG A 57 4.86 6.37 5.76
C ARG A 57 5.19 5.35 4.67
N GLY A 58 5.58 5.83 3.50
CA GLY A 58 5.96 5.01 2.36
C GLY A 58 7.41 5.22 1.91
N VAL A 59 7.67 4.83 0.66
CA VAL A 59 9.00 4.87 0.04
C VAL A 59 9.56 6.31 -0.01
N ARG A 60 8.70 7.29 -0.28
CA ARG A 60 9.07 8.71 -0.32
C ARG A 60 9.71 9.16 0.99
N GLU A 61 9.06 8.84 2.11
CA GLU A 61 9.54 9.23 3.44
C GLU A 61 10.81 8.46 3.81
N GLY A 62 10.92 7.20 3.38
CA GLY A 62 12.14 6.41 3.54
C GLY A 62 13.34 7.04 2.81
N ILE A 63 13.15 7.46 1.56
CA ILE A 63 14.19 8.13 0.77
C ILE A 63 14.58 9.46 1.43
N LEU A 64 13.59 10.28 1.81
CA LEU A 64 13.84 11.57 2.45
C LEU A 64 14.64 11.41 3.75
N LEU A 65 14.26 10.47 4.61
CA LEU A 65 15.00 10.17 5.84
C LEU A 65 16.42 9.66 5.54
N GLY A 66 16.60 8.91 4.46
CA GLY A 66 17.91 8.47 3.99
C GLY A 66 18.82 9.64 3.61
N LEU A 67 18.31 10.58 2.81
CA LEU A 67 19.04 11.78 2.39
C LEU A 67 19.42 12.66 3.58
N MET A 68 18.51 12.88 4.52
CA MET A 68 18.78 13.64 5.75
C MET A 68 19.90 13.02 6.59
N ARG A 69 19.95 11.68 6.68
CA ARG A 69 21.03 10.97 7.40
C ARG A 69 22.39 11.09 6.72
N LEU A 70 22.42 11.21 5.38
CA LEU A 70 23.64 11.41 4.63
C LEU A 70 24.21 12.82 4.87
N GLU A 71 23.35 13.84 4.91
CA GLU A 71 23.72 15.23 5.20
C GLU A 71 24.12 15.43 6.67
N ALA A 72 23.47 14.75 7.60
CA ALA A 72 23.76 14.83 9.03
C ALA A 72 25.11 14.20 9.44
N ARG A 73 25.85 13.55 8.53
CA ARG A 73 27.26 13.16 8.78
C ARG A 73 28.13 14.41 8.61
N PRO A 74 28.70 14.98 9.68
CA PRO A 74 29.55 16.15 9.53
C PRO A 74 30.83 15.74 8.78
N GLY A 75 31.11 16.39 7.65
CA GLY A 75 32.44 16.53 7.05
C GLY A 75 33.35 15.29 7.04
N ALA A 76 33.11 14.36 6.11
CA ALA A 76 34.21 13.62 5.48
C ALA A 76 34.67 14.42 4.26
N GLY A 77 35.37 15.53 4.48
CA GLY A 77 35.96 16.35 3.40
C GLY A 77 36.28 17.78 3.83
N GLY A 78 37.56 18.05 4.09
CA GLY A 78 38.08 19.41 4.30
C GLY A 78 39.30 19.49 5.23
N GLY A 79 40.37 18.77 4.89
CA GLY A 79 41.74 19.11 5.31
C GLY A 79 42.45 19.84 4.20
#